data_AF-A0A5R8ZJV3-F1
#
_entry.id   AF-A0A5R8ZJV3-F1
#
_cell.length_a   1.000
_cell.length_b   1.000
_cell.length_c   1.000
_cell.angle_alpha   90.00
_cell.angle_beta   90.00
_cell.angle_gamma   90.00
#
_symmetry.space_group_name_H-M   'P 1'
#
loop_
_entity.id
_entity.type
_entity.pdbx_description
1 polymer ?
#
loop_
_entity_poly.entity_id
_entity_poly.type
_entity_poly.pdbx_seq_one_letter_code
_entity_poly.pdbx_strand_id
1 'polypeptide(L)'
;MKATRHTGVLGALMAFLLVGALLGAPPAQAVAGQGYAYMWMNYAAAPLQTTFAPRQEYSANSAGGPAANTFVRTGTGAYTVTMRYLGLVGGTVQVTAYGVDSTRCGVGGWAPAGDDLKVYVYCFNPAGQPANSAFDVSFTNPGYSAGALGYVWSYQTGYSAYAWTTLTGAYQFNSLGGANAVLGGYTLRFPGLASQGGHVQVTAYGGSPNRCKVVNWYPSGGDAMVGVTCHDAAGVPTPTLFTATFTDRSGPFGTSRHRAYVFANQPTSASYTPALAYQHNSAGYSNTVQRLGVGDYVIRMPGMPLEHGIVHVTAYGSSPDYCKVYNWYPGDGVYVRCFTTAGSPADTQFNAAFSE
;
A
#
# COMPACT_ATOMS: atom_id res chain seq x y z
N MET A 1 47.09 -71.19 45.00
CA MET A 1 46.10 -70.68 44.02
C MET A 1 45.62 -69.32 44.52
N LYS A 2 46.47 -68.29 44.41
CA LYS A 2 46.40 -67.15 43.46
C LYS A 2 45.02 -66.47 43.36
N ALA A 3 44.98 -65.30 44.00
CA ALA A 3 43.92 -64.31 44.07
C ALA A 3 43.62 -63.63 42.73
N THR A 4 42.39 -63.13 42.58
CA THR A 4 42.04 -62.08 41.61
C THR A 4 41.13 -61.06 42.30
N ARG A 5 41.65 -59.82 42.39
CA ARG A 5 40.93 -58.61 42.77
C ARG A 5 40.23 -58.05 41.53
N HIS A 6 38.96 -57.66 41.65
CA HIS A 6 38.36 -56.69 40.73
C HIS A 6 38.01 -55.41 41.50
N THR A 7 38.79 -54.37 41.21
CA THR A 7 38.58 -52.97 41.57
C THR A 7 37.50 -52.37 40.67
N GLY A 8 36.39 -51.91 41.25
CA GLY A 8 35.40 -51.08 40.56
C GLY A 8 35.86 -49.62 40.51
N VAL A 9 35.98 -49.08 39.31
CA VAL A 9 36.21 -47.66 39.04
C VAL A 9 34.86 -47.03 38.75
N LEU A 10 34.35 -46.16 39.65
CA LEU A 10 33.24 -45.25 39.33
C LEU A 10 33.82 -43.93 38.86
N GLY A 11 33.74 -43.69 37.54
CA GLY A 11 34.14 -42.44 36.90
C GLY A 11 33.13 -41.31 37.17
N ALA A 12 33.66 -40.13 37.49
CA ALA A 12 32.88 -38.91 37.64
C ALA A 12 32.36 -38.41 36.28
N LEU A 13 31.05 -38.24 36.15
CA LEU A 13 30.41 -37.56 35.01
C LEU A 13 30.62 -36.04 35.15
N MET A 14 31.49 -35.46 34.32
CA MET A 14 31.54 -34.02 34.09
C MET A 14 30.39 -33.60 33.18
N ALA A 15 29.47 -32.80 33.69
CA ALA A 15 28.43 -32.14 32.90
C ALA A 15 29.03 -30.92 32.19
N PHE A 16 29.13 -30.98 30.85
CA PHE A 16 29.48 -29.82 30.03
C PHE A 16 28.24 -28.92 29.86
N LEU A 17 28.26 -27.77 30.52
CA LEU A 17 27.34 -26.66 30.26
C LEU A 17 27.69 -26.04 28.89
N LEU A 18 26.95 -26.41 27.86
CA LEU A 18 26.91 -25.73 26.57
C LEU A 18 26.18 -24.40 26.74
N VAL A 19 26.93 -23.32 26.92
CA VAL A 19 26.42 -21.95 26.72
C VAL A 19 26.29 -21.76 25.21
N GLY A 20 25.11 -22.07 24.67
CA GLY A 20 24.77 -21.75 23.29
C GLY A 20 24.66 -20.23 23.14
N ALA A 21 25.61 -19.63 22.41
CA ALA A 21 25.48 -18.26 21.96
C ALA A 21 24.22 -18.18 21.08
N LEU A 22 23.20 -17.45 21.55
CA LEU A 22 22.09 -16.99 20.72
C LEU A 22 22.65 -16.00 19.69
N LEU A 23 23.19 -16.53 18.59
CA LEU A 23 23.43 -15.73 17.39
C LEU A 23 22.06 -15.30 16.89
N GLY A 24 21.74 -14.02 17.04
CA GLY A 24 20.55 -13.43 16.43
C GLY A 24 20.55 -13.77 14.94
N ALA A 25 19.41 -14.22 14.42
CA ALA A 25 19.26 -14.45 12.99
C ALA A 25 19.71 -13.18 12.24
N PRO A 26 20.56 -13.29 11.20
CA PRO A 26 20.88 -12.14 10.38
C PRO A 26 19.57 -11.54 9.84
N PRO A 27 19.47 -10.20 9.67
CA PRO A 27 18.31 -9.62 9.01
C PRO A 27 18.13 -10.35 7.67
N ALA A 28 16.91 -10.79 7.40
CA ALA A 28 16.58 -11.47 6.16
C ALA A 28 17.05 -10.58 5.01
N GLN A 29 18.13 -10.97 4.32
CA GLN A 29 18.62 -10.22 3.18
C GLN A 29 17.54 -10.31 2.11
N ALA A 30 17.04 -9.14 1.67
CA ALA A 30 16.12 -9.07 0.56
C ALA A 30 16.74 -9.81 -0.65
N VAL A 31 15.95 -10.64 -1.32
CA VAL A 31 16.36 -11.28 -2.58
C VAL A 31 16.76 -10.17 -3.54
N ALA A 32 17.93 -10.31 -4.20
CA ALA A 32 18.44 -9.29 -5.11
C ALA A 32 17.35 -8.86 -6.12
N GLY A 33 17.05 -7.56 -6.17
CA GLY A 33 16.01 -7.01 -7.05
C GLY A 33 14.60 -6.94 -6.44
N GLN A 34 14.40 -7.34 -5.19
CA GLN A 34 13.08 -7.37 -4.54
C GLN A 34 13.09 -6.61 -3.21
N GLY A 35 11.92 -6.11 -2.80
CA GLY A 35 11.76 -5.48 -1.49
C GLY A 35 10.43 -4.79 -1.31
N TYR A 36 10.14 -4.41 -0.08
CA TYR A 36 9.01 -3.58 0.27
C TYR A 36 9.37 -2.63 1.39
N ALA A 37 8.64 -1.53 1.46
CA ALA A 37 8.64 -0.64 2.60
C ALA A 37 7.30 0.07 2.71
N TYR A 38 6.91 0.40 3.92
CA TYR A 38 5.83 1.33 4.18
C TYR A 38 6.22 2.25 5.33
N MET A 39 5.61 3.42 5.36
CA MET A 39 5.75 4.34 6.49
C MET A 39 4.61 5.34 6.53
N TRP A 40 4.23 5.72 7.75
CA TRP A 40 3.31 6.83 7.99
C TRP A 40 4.06 8.12 8.29
N MET A 41 3.75 9.17 7.54
CA MET A 41 4.24 10.54 7.75
C MET A 41 3.28 11.29 8.68
N ASN A 42 3.63 11.40 9.96
CA ASN A 42 2.79 12.01 10.99
C ASN A 42 3.15 13.47 11.32
N TYR A 43 4.14 14.07 10.65
CA TYR A 43 4.61 15.42 10.97
C TYR A 43 4.58 16.37 9.76
N ALA A 44 3.37 16.63 9.25
CA ALA A 44 3.12 17.43 8.05
C ALA A 44 3.89 18.78 7.99
N ALA A 45 4.01 19.46 9.13
CA ALA A 45 4.64 20.77 9.27
C ALA A 45 6.09 20.72 9.76
N ALA A 46 6.81 19.60 9.55
CA ALA A 46 8.22 19.49 9.88
C ALA A 46 9.04 20.68 9.30
N PRO A 47 10.10 21.14 10.02
CA PRO A 47 10.99 22.17 9.50
C PRO A 47 11.54 21.81 8.12
N LEU A 48 11.71 22.81 7.26
CA LEU A 48 12.26 22.60 5.92
C LEU A 48 13.66 21.99 6.00
N GLN A 49 13.95 21.08 5.07
CA GLN A 49 15.27 20.47 4.88
C GLN A 49 15.82 19.76 6.14
N THR A 50 14.94 19.36 7.05
CA THR A 50 15.30 18.60 8.25
C THR A 50 14.87 17.15 8.07
N THR A 51 15.81 16.23 8.28
CA THR A 51 15.54 14.78 8.25
C THR A 51 14.92 14.33 9.55
N PHE A 52 13.89 13.50 9.48
CA PHE A 52 13.30 12.82 10.64
C PHE A 52 12.82 11.42 10.28
N ALA A 53 12.73 10.56 11.29
CA ALA A 53 12.29 9.17 11.15
C ALA A 53 10.77 9.05 11.37
N PRO A 54 10.09 8.08 10.72
CA PRO A 54 8.73 7.69 11.09
C PRO A 54 8.70 7.08 12.50
N ARG A 55 7.50 6.96 13.05
CA ARG A 55 7.26 6.07 14.18
C ARG A 55 7.48 4.62 13.76
N GLN A 56 8.17 3.84 14.59
CA GLN A 56 8.60 2.49 14.21
C GLN A 56 7.42 1.52 14.04
N GLU A 57 6.33 1.74 14.78
CA GLU A 57 5.15 0.87 14.73
C GLU A 57 4.46 0.94 13.36
N TYR A 58 4.52 2.11 12.71
CA TYR A 58 3.92 2.37 11.40
C TYR A 58 4.99 2.50 10.31
N SER A 59 6.08 1.75 10.44
CA SER A 59 7.17 1.72 9.48
C SER A 59 7.66 0.29 9.28
N ALA A 60 7.94 -0.09 8.05
CA ALA A 60 8.67 -1.31 7.73
C ALA A 60 9.59 -1.08 6.53
N ASN A 61 10.68 -1.82 6.50
CA ASN A 61 11.62 -1.84 5.37
C ASN A 61 12.28 -3.21 5.34
N SER A 62 12.11 -3.92 4.23
CA SER A 62 12.58 -5.30 4.08
C SER A 62 14.10 -5.46 3.97
N ALA A 63 14.85 -4.36 3.84
CA ALA A 63 16.31 -4.37 3.73
C ALA A 63 16.97 -3.76 4.98
N GLY A 64 16.58 -2.54 5.35
CA GLY A 64 17.19 -1.79 6.45
C GLY A 64 16.49 -1.87 7.80
N GLY A 65 15.29 -2.46 7.86
CA GLY A 65 14.43 -2.39 9.04
C GLY A 65 13.74 -1.03 9.22
N PRO A 66 12.78 -0.91 10.15
CA PRO A 66 11.84 0.22 10.23
C PRO A 66 12.51 1.58 10.49
N ALA A 67 13.65 1.60 11.19
CA ALA A 67 14.41 2.80 11.50
C ALA A 67 15.24 3.34 10.32
N ALA A 68 15.35 2.58 9.22
CA ALA A 68 16.09 2.98 8.03
C ALA A 68 15.30 3.97 7.14
N ASN A 69 13.99 4.03 7.33
CA ASN A 69 13.10 4.94 6.61
C ASN A 69 13.22 6.37 7.16
N THR A 70 13.22 7.38 6.29
CA THR A 70 13.25 8.79 6.70
C THR A 70 12.44 9.69 5.78
N PHE A 71 12.12 10.88 6.28
CA PHE A 71 11.44 11.94 5.55
C PHE A 71 12.24 13.23 5.58
N VAL A 72 12.08 14.04 4.53
CA VAL A 72 12.50 15.44 4.48
C VAL A 72 11.37 16.24 3.83
N ARG A 73 10.91 17.31 4.49
CA ARG A 73 10.04 18.30 3.85
C ARG A 73 10.90 19.27 3.04
N THR A 74 10.69 19.30 1.72
CA THR A 74 11.51 20.11 0.79
C THR A 74 10.83 21.42 0.38
N GLY A 75 9.52 21.52 0.59
CA GLY A 75 8.72 22.72 0.33
C GLY A 75 7.32 22.58 0.94
N THR A 76 6.45 23.58 0.73
CA THR A 76 5.03 23.43 1.12
C THR A 76 4.38 22.33 0.29
N GLY A 77 3.83 21.33 0.97
CA GLY A 77 3.22 20.15 0.35
C GLY A 77 4.20 19.27 -0.42
N ALA A 78 5.52 19.45 -0.29
CA ALA A 78 6.53 18.67 -1.00
C ALA A 78 7.44 17.93 -0.03
N TYR A 79 7.56 16.62 -0.23
CA TYR A 79 8.29 15.73 0.65
C TYR A 79 9.16 14.75 -0.15
N THR A 80 10.35 14.49 0.37
CA THR A 80 11.21 13.38 -0.06
C THR A 80 11.17 12.32 1.01
N VAL A 81 10.79 11.11 0.62
CA VAL A 81 10.85 9.90 1.42
C VAL A 81 12.10 9.14 1.00
N THR A 82 12.90 8.68 1.96
CA THR A 82 14.06 7.83 1.70
C THR A 82 13.84 6.48 2.37
N MET A 83 13.75 5.42 1.55
CA MET A 83 13.70 4.04 2.02
C MET A 83 15.10 3.46 1.82
N ARG A 84 15.88 3.44 2.90
CA ARG A 84 17.30 3.10 2.78
C ARG A 84 17.52 1.64 2.43
N TYR A 85 18.60 1.38 1.69
CA TYR A 85 19.00 0.04 1.20
C TYR A 85 17.99 -0.62 0.24
N LEU A 86 17.06 0.16 -0.30
CA LEU A 86 16.07 -0.28 -1.29
C LEU A 86 16.26 0.40 -2.65
N GLY A 87 17.51 0.69 -3.05
CA GLY A 87 17.89 1.24 -4.36
C GLY A 87 17.58 0.34 -5.55
N LEU A 88 16.31 -0.03 -5.70
CA LEU A 88 15.76 -0.94 -6.68
C LEU A 88 15.17 -0.15 -7.84
N VAL A 89 15.45 -0.61 -9.06
CA VAL A 89 14.74 -0.15 -10.25
C VAL A 89 13.40 -0.89 -10.34
N GLY A 90 12.33 -0.17 -10.66
CA GLY A 90 11.00 -0.76 -10.83
C GLY A 90 10.10 -0.61 -9.60
N GLY A 91 9.25 -1.61 -9.38
CA GLY A 91 8.26 -1.60 -8.32
C GLY A 91 7.09 -0.65 -8.59
N THR A 92 6.26 -0.48 -7.58
CA THR A 92 5.19 0.53 -7.55
C THR A 92 5.12 1.21 -6.19
N VAL A 93 4.62 2.45 -6.20
CA VAL A 93 4.40 3.25 -5.01
C VAL A 93 2.91 3.60 -4.89
N GLN A 94 2.37 3.51 -3.68
CA GLN A 94 1.03 4.00 -3.35
C GLN A 94 1.15 5.11 -2.29
N VAL A 95 0.34 6.16 -2.43
CA VAL A 95 0.26 7.27 -1.47
C VAL A 95 -1.20 7.58 -1.18
N THR A 96 -1.55 7.67 0.10
CA THR A 96 -2.86 8.17 0.54
C THR A 96 -2.63 9.34 1.49
N ALA A 97 -3.36 10.44 1.32
CA ALA A 97 -3.33 11.50 2.33
C ALA A 97 -3.92 11.00 3.67
N TYR A 98 -3.47 11.59 4.76
CA TYR A 98 -3.92 11.27 6.11
C TYR A 98 -4.40 12.54 6.83
N GLY A 99 -5.45 12.43 7.64
CA GLY A 99 -5.90 13.48 8.56
C GLY A 99 -7.29 14.03 8.29
N VAL A 100 -7.69 15.01 9.12
CA VAL A 100 -9.07 15.56 9.16
C VAL A 100 -9.47 16.37 7.93
N ASP A 101 -8.50 17.04 7.31
CA ASP A 101 -8.75 18.00 6.25
C ASP A 101 -9.02 17.30 4.91
N SER A 102 -9.37 18.11 3.91
CA SER A 102 -9.62 17.66 2.55
C SER A 102 -8.37 17.78 1.65
N THR A 103 -7.17 17.76 2.23
CA THR A 103 -5.94 17.69 1.41
C THR A 103 -5.81 16.32 0.76
N ARG A 104 -5.18 16.29 -0.40
CA ARG A 104 -4.85 15.07 -1.14
C ARG A 104 -3.35 15.01 -1.39
N CYS A 105 -2.81 13.81 -1.49
CA CYS A 105 -1.40 13.57 -1.78
C CYS A 105 -1.31 12.54 -2.92
N GLY A 106 -0.25 12.65 -3.73
CA GLY A 106 0.03 11.74 -4.83
C GLY A 106 1.51 11.45 -4.94
N VAL A 107 1.84 10.52 -5.83
CA VAL A 107 3.23 10.12 -6.10
C VAL A 107 3.83 11.14 -7.07
N GLY A 108 4.80 11.91 -6.64
CA GLY A 108 5.57 12.79 -7.53
C GLY A 108 6.52 12.03 -8.45
N GLY A 109 7.10 10.94 -7.93
CA GLY A 109 8.06 10.09 -8.63
C GLY A 109 8.75 9.14 -7.66
N TRP A 110 9.41 8.10 -8.17
CA TRP A 110 10.35 7.32 -7.38
C TRP A 110 11.50 6.81 -8.26
N ALA A 111 12.68 6.71 -7.68
CA ALA A 111 13.87 6.20 -8.34
C ALA A 111 14.93 5.77 -7.32
N PRO A 112 15.83 4.83 -7.69
CA PRO A 112 17.02 4.55 -6.89
C PRO A 112 17.96 5.78 -6.86
N ALA A 113 18.60 6.00 -5.72
CA ALA A 113 19.59 7.03 -5.48
C ALA A 113 20.76 6.42 -4.70
N GLY A 114 21.72 5.83 -5.43
CA GLY A 114 22.70 4.93 -4.82
C GLY A 114 22.01 3.70 -4.27
N ASP A 115 22.30 3.35 -3.02
CA ASP A 115 21.73 2.17 -2.35
C ASP A 115 20.30 2.40 -1.83
N ASP A 116 19.79 3.63 -1.88
CA ASP A 116 18.48 4.00 -1.30
C ASP A 116 17.40 4.16 -2.38
N LEU A 117 16.14 3.94 -2.03
CA LEU A 117 15.02 4.42 -2.85
C LEU A 117 14.61 5.82 -2.39
N LYS A 118 14.45 6.74 -3.34
CA LYS A 118 13.78 8.02 -3.08
C LYS A 118 12.39 8.01 -3.69
N VAL A 119 11.40 8.40 -2.89
CA VAL A 119 10.03 8.65 -3.32
C VAL A 119 9.71 10.12 -3.08
N TYR A 120 9.18 10.80 -4.09
CA TYR A 120 8.72 12.17 -4.00
C TYR A 120 7.20 12.16 -3.80
N VAL A 121 6.72 12.92 -2.83
CA VAL A 121 5.29 13.04 -2.51
C VAL A 121 4.88 14.50 -2.60
N TYR A 122 3.78 14.75 -3.32
CA TYR A 122 3.21 16.08 -3.45
C TYR A 122 1.78 16.10 -2.93
N CYS A 123 1.48 17.09 -2.09
CA CYS A 123 0.20 17.27 -1.43
C CYS A 123 -0.40 18.64 -1.76
N PHE A 124 -1.72 18.67 -1.94
CA PHE A 124 -2.46 19.84 -2.40
C PHE A 124 -3.77 19.99 -1.62
N ASN A 125 -4.19 21.24 -1.41
CA ASN A 125 -5.52 21.57 -0.92
C ASN A 125 -6.59 21.37 -2.04
N PRO A 126 -7.90 21.44 -1.75
CA PRO A 126 -8.95 21.30 -2.77
C PRO A 126 -8.77 22.21 -3.98
N ALA A 127 -8.37 23.46 -3.77
CA ALA A 127 -8.10 24.43 -4.83
C ALA A 127 -6.86 24.11 -5.70
N GLY A 128 -6.11 23.06 -5.39
CA GLY A 128 -4.93 22.63 -6.14
C GLY A 128 -3.65 23.35 -5.78
N GLN A 129 -3.64 24.14 -4.70
CA GLN A 129 -2.44 24.80 -4.20
C GLN A 129 -1.63 23.82 -3.34
N PRO A 130 -0.28 23.85 -3.38
CA PRO A 130 0.54 23.02 -2.50
C PRO A 130 0.20 23.24 -1.03
N ALA A 131 -0.01 22.16 -0.29
CA ALA A 131 -0.39 22.21 1.12
C ALA A 131 0.28 21.08 1.90
N ASN A 132 0.79 21.40 3.09
CA ASN A 132 1.36 20.39 3.96
C ASN A 132 0.28 19.42 4.43
N SER A 133 0.56 18.11 4.36
CA SER A 133 -0.34 17.07 4.85
C SER A 133 0.46 15.89 5.39
N ALA A 134 -0.14 15.17 6.33
CA ALA A 134 0.28 13.82 6.67
C ALA A 134 -0.12 12.86 5.53
N PHE A 135 0.56 11.73 5.42
CA PHE A 135 0.25 10.72 4.39
C PHE A 135 0.81 9.35 4.75
N ASP A 136 0.19 8.34 4.16
CA ASP A 136 0.66 6.97 4.11
C ASP A 136 1.38 6.74 2.79
N VAL A 137 2.58 6.15 2.83
CA VAL A 137 3.34 5.79 1.64
C VAL A 137 3.81 4.34 1.74
N SER A 138 3.69 3.62 0.64
CA SER A 138 4.24 2.28 0.52
C SER A 138 4.90 2.06 -0.84
N PHE A 139 5.92 1.21 -0.83
CA PHE A 139 6.64 0.72 -1.99
C PHE A 139 6.61 -0.80 -1.99
N THR A 140 6.43 -1.39 -3.17
CA THR A 140 6.55 -2.84 -3.34
C THR A 140 7.23 -3.18 -4.65
N ASN A 141 8.14 -4.15 -4.56
CA ASN A 141 8.76 -4.83 -5.68
C ASN A 141 8.93 -6.32 -5.29
N PRO A 142 7.86 -7.12 -5.32
CA PRO A 142 7.88 -8.50 -4.88
C PRO A 142 8.42 -9.40 -6.00
N GLY A 143 9.09 -10.49 -5.64
CA GLY A 143 9.35 -11.61 -6.58
C GLY A 143 8.28 -12.69 -6.57
N TYR A 144 7.38 -12.66 -5.59
CA TYR A 144 6.37 -13.68 -5.35
C TYR A 144 5.17 -13.08 -4.61
N SER A 145 3.98 -13.65 -4.83
CA SER A 145 2.82 -13.38 -4.00
C SER A 145 2.09 -14.66 -3.63
N ALA A 146 1.61 -14.74 -2.39
CA ALA A 146 0.81 -15.86 -1.91
C ALA A 146 -0.64 -15.88 -2.45
N GLY A 147 -1.06 -14.83 -3.15
CA GLY A 147 -2.36 -14.75 -3.83
C GLY A 147 -2.25 -13.97 -5.13
N ALA A 148 -3.38 -13.58 -5.72
CA ALA A 148 -3.36 -12.76 -6.94
C ALA A 148 -2.83 -11.37 -6.58
N LEU A 149 -1.73 -10.96 -7.20
CA LEU A 149 -1.17 -9.61 -7.08
C LEU A 149 -0.70 -9.16 -8.45
N GLY A 150 -1.19 -7.99 -8.87
CA GLY A 150 -0.69 -7.31 -10.05
C GLY A 150 -0.51 -5.83 -9.76
N TYR A 151 0.56 -5.23 -10.28
CA TYR A 151 0.65 -3.78 -10.32
C TYR A 151 1.17 -3.28 -11.66
N VAL A 152 0.89 -2.00 -11.91
CA VAL A 152 1.39 -1.25 -13.04
C VAL A 152 1.66 0.19 -12.61
N TRP A 153 2.75 0.75 -13.12
CA TRP A 153 2.86 2.18 -13.33
C TRP A 153 2.45 2.49 -14.76
N SER A 154 1.31 3.17 -14.93
CA SER A 154 0.86 3.62 -16.24
C SER A 154 1.53 4.95 -16.57
N TYR A 155 2.53 4.89 -17.45
CA TYR A 155 3.19 6.06 -18.05
C TYR A 155 2.54 6.49 -19.38
N GLN A 156 1.46 5.84 -19.78
CA GLN A 156 0.80 6.07 -21.06
C GLN A 156 -0.36 7.05 -20.91
N THR A 157 -0.20 8.27 -21.43
CA THR A 157 -1.33 9.19 -21.66
C THR A 157 -1.75 9.15 -23.13
N GLY A 158 -3.06 9.11 -23.40
CA GLY A 158 -3.60 9.45 -24.73
C GLY A 158 -3.29 8.49 -25.89
N TYR A 159 -3.07 7.20 -25.63
CA TYR A 159 -2.93 6.19 -26.70
C TYR A 159 -4.29 5.86 -27.36
N SER A 160 -4.21 5.26 -28.55
CA SER A 160 -5.38 4.76 -29.29
C SER A 160 -6.31 3.95 -28.39
N ALA A 161 -7.59 4.34 -28.33
CA ALA A 161 -8.63 3.64 -27.59
C ALA A 161 -8.92 2.23 -28.12
N TYR A 162 -8.28 1.83 -29.22
CA TYR A 162 -8.61 0.63 -29.99
C TYR A 162 -7.54 -0.47 -29.95
N ALA A 163 -6.40 -0.26 -29.29
CA ALA A 163 -5.32 -1.25 -29.24
C ALA A 163 -4.75 -1.44 -27.83
N TRP A 164 -4.56 -2.70 -27.46
CA TRP A 164 -3.85 -3.09 -26.24
C TRP A 164 -2.35 -2.88 -26.40
N THR A 165 -1.73 -2.25 -25.41
CA THR A 165 -0.28 -2.17 -25.28
C THR A 165 0.18 -3.07 -24.15
N THR A 166 0.93 -4.12 -24.46
CA THR A 166 1.58 -4.97 -23.47
C THR A 166 2.72 -4.20 -22.80
N LEU A 167 2.76 -4.24 -21.47
CA LEU A 167 3.77 -3.56 -20.67
C LEU A 167 5.00 -4.45 -20.49
N THR A 168 6.17 -3.84 -20.64
CA THR A 168 7.47 -4.50 -20.45
C THR A 168 8.30 -3.76 -19.40
N GLY A 169 9.20 -4.48 -18.73
CA GLY A 169 10.16 -3.89 -17.79
C GLY A 169 9.69 -3.91 -16.34
N ALA A 170 10.46 -3.24 -15.48
CA ALA A 170 10.41 -3.42 -14.03
C ALA A 170 9.26 -2.68 -13.29
N TYR A 171 8.44 -1.90 -14.02
CA TYR A 171 7.35 -1.11 -13.43
C TYR A 171 5.97 -1.77 -13.59
N GLN A 172 5.98 -3.10 -13.76
CA GLN A 172 4.78 -3.93 -13.73
C GLN A 172 5.12 -5.27 -13.10
N PHE A 173 4.13 -5.88 -12.47
CA PHE A 173 4.25 -7.22 -11.90
C PHE A 173 2.93 -7.96 -12.04
N ASN A 174 3.02 -9.27 -12.21
CA ASN A 174 1.89 -10.19 -12.19
C ASN A 174 2.34 -11.46 -11.46
N SER A 175 1.62 -11.85 -10.43
CA SER A 175 1.96 -13.00 -9.60
C SER A 175 1.94 -14.35 -10.34
N LEU A 176 1.35 -14.41 -11.53
CA LEU A 176 1.37 -15.59 -12.42
C LEU A 176 2.42 -15.49 -13.54
N GLY A 177 3.27 -14.45 -13.53
CA GLY A 177 4.34 -14.26 -14.51
C GLY A 177 3.90 -13.69 -15.86
N GLY A 178 2.62 -13.36 -16.03
CA GLY A 178 2.10 -12.73 -17.25
C GLY A 178 2.53 -11.27 -17.41
N ALA A 179 2.54 -10.77 -18.65
CA ALA A 179 2.75 -9.34 -18.90
C ALA A 179 1.42 -8.58 -18.85
N ASN A 180 1.31 -7.60 -17.94
CA ASN A 180 0.13 -6.75 -17.87
C ASN A 180 0.00 -5.90 -19.14
N ALA A 181 -1.21 -5.44 -19.46
CA ALA A 181 -1.47 -4.61 -20.62
C ALA A 181 -2.38 -3.43 -20.28
N VAL A 182 -2.33 -2.39 -21.10
CA VAL A 182 -3.17 -1.20 -20.98
C VAL A 182 -3.84 -0.88 -22.32
N LEU A 183 -5.10 -0.46 -22.27
CA LEU A 183 -5.89 0.01 -23.40
C LEU A 183 -6.31 1.46 -23.16
N GLY A 184 -6.06 2.33 -24.14
CA GLY A 184 -6.38 3.76 -24.06
C GLY A 184 -5.73 4.52 -22.89
N GLY A 185 -4.72 3.94 -22.23
CA GLY A 185 -4.07 4.50 -21.03
C GLY A 185 -4.80 4.25 -19.69
N TYR A 186 -6.07 3.84 -19.72
CA TYR A 186 -6.95 3.85 -18.53
C TYR A 186 -7.69 2.54 -18.26
N THR A 187 -7.64 1.57 -19.16
CA THR A 187 -8.12 0.21 -18.88
C THR A 187 -6.94 -0.72 -18.77
N LEU A 188 -6.76 -1.31 -17.60
CA LEU A 188 -5.70 -2.25 -17.30
C LEU A 188 -6.21 -3.67 -17.44
N ARG A 189 -5.35 -4.55 -17.94
CA ARG A 189 -5.55 -5.98 -17.99
C ARG A 189 -4.42 -6.67 -17.26
N PHE A 190 -4.76 -7.49 -16.28
CA PHE A 190 -3.86 -8.36 -15.54
C PHE A 190 -4.14 -9.81 -15.96
N PRO A 191 -3.35 -10.38 -16.90
CA PRO A 191 -3.65 -11.69 -17.44
C PRO A 191 -3.60 -12.79 -16.39
N GLY A 192 -4.55 -13.72 -16.47
CA GLY A 192 -4.63 -14.87 -15.55
C GLY A 192 -5.10 -14.55 -14.13
N LEU A 193 -5.27 -13.27 -13.76
CA LEU A 193 -5.64 -12.85 -12.41
C LEU A 193 -7.15 -12.68 -12.20
N ALA A 194 -8.01 -13.23 -13.07
CA ALA A 194 -9.46 -13.10 -12.93
C ALA A 194 -9.94 -13.45 -11.51
N SER A 195 -10.71 -12.53 -10.93
CA SER A 195 -11.42 -12.73 -9.67
C SER A 195 -12.81 -12.13 -9.79
N GLN A 196 -13.79 -12.75 -9.11
CA GLN A 196 -15.13 -12.17 -8.97
C GLN A 196 -15.14 -10.88 -8.15
N GLY A 197 -14.06 -10.60 -7.41
CA GLY A 197 -13.89 -9.32 -6.73
C GLY A 197 -12.42 -8.99 -6.51
N GLY A 198 -11.98 -8.94 -5.25
CA GLY A 198 -10.66 -8.42 -4.89
C GLY A 198 -10.68 -6.94 -4.54
N HIS A 199 -9.50 -6.34 -4.54
CA HIS A 199 -9.25 -4.95 -4.18
C HIS A 199 -8.38 -4.27 -5.24
N VAL A 200 -8.67 -2.99 -5.48
CA VAL A 200 -7.87 -2.13 -6.34
C VAL A 200 -7.50 -0.86 -5.59
N GLN A 201 -6.21 -0.54 -5.60
CA GLN A 201 -5.67 0.74 -5.13
C GLN A 201 -5.08 1.51 -6.32
N VAL A 202 -5.45 2.79 -6.45
CA VAL A 202 -4.94 3.70 -7.48
C VAL A 202 -4.46 4.98 -6.84
N THR A 203 -3.28 5.46 -7.25
CA THR A 203 -2.74 6.77 -6.87
C THR A 203 -2.29 7.53 -8.11
N ALA A 204 -2.57 8.83 -8.18
CA ALA A 204 -2.06 9.68 -9.26
C ALA A 204 -0.54 9.81 -9.22
N TYR A 205 0.07 9.92 -10.39
CA TYR A 205 1.50 10.10 -10.57
C TYR A 205 1.82 11.41 -11.28
N GLY A 206 2.80 12.14 -10.76
CA GLY A 206 3.32 13.40 -11.29
C GLY A 206 3.22 14.57 -10.30
N GLY A 207 3.76 15.72 -10.70
CA GLY A 207 3.81 16.94 -9.88
C GLY A 207 2.55 17.82 -9.90
N SER A 208 1.50 17.40 -10.60
CA SER A 208 0.26 18.18 -10.72
C SER A 208 -0.77 17.79 -9.65
N PRO A 209 -1.72 18.67 -9.28
CA PRO A 209 -2.73 18.41 -8.25
C PRO A 209 -3.86 17.47 -8.72
N ASN A 210 -3.52 16.52 -9.58
CA ASN A 210 -4.42 15.54 -10.17
C ASN A 210 -4.69 14.39 -9.19
N ARG A 211 -5.80 13.71 -9.39
CA ARG A 211 -6.19 12.53 -8.62
C ARG A 211 -6.70 11.46 -9.56
N CYS A 212 -6.31 10.22 -9.32
CA CYS A 212 -6.74 9.06 -10.10
C CYS A 212 -7.40 8.06 -9.17
N LYS A 213 -8.44 7.40 -9.67
CA LYS A 213 -9.20 6.41 -8.91
C LYS A 213 -9.80 5.34 -9.81
N VAL A 214 -10.20 4.24 -9.20
CA VAL A 214 -10.81 3.12 -9.90
C VAL A 214 -12.27 3.41 -10.24
N VAL A 215 -12.69 3.11 -11.48
CA VAL A 215 -14.11 3.24 -11.90
C VAL A 215 -14.84 1.90 -11.91
N ASN A 216 -14.12 0.81 -12.18
CA ASN A 216 -14.63 -0.55 -12.15
C ASN A 216 -13.46 -1.55 -12.08
N TRP A 217 -13.74 -2.76 -11.62
CA TRP A 217 -12.91 -3.92 -11.87
C TRP A 217 -13.78 -5.15 -11.96
N TYR A 218 -13.41 -6.08 -12.83
CA TYR A 218 -14.21 -7.26 -13.12
C TYR A 218 -13.35 -8.33 -13.81
N PRO A 219 -13.76 -9.62 -13.73
CA PRO A 219 -13.11 -10.67 -14.51
C PRO A 219 -13.59 -10.63 -15.97
N SER A 220 -12.68 -10.85 -16.92
CA SER A 220 -13.00 -11.06 -18.34
C SER A 220 -12.24 -12.27 -18.85
N GLY A 221 -12.92 -13.40 -18.99
CA GLY A 221 -12.24 -14.67 -19.23
C GLY A 221 -11.31 -15.01 -18.06
N GLY A 222 -10.03 -15.26 -18.36
CA GLY A 222 -9.00 -15.51 -17.35
C GLY A 222 -8.38 -14.25 -16.73
N ASP A 223 -8.76 -13.04 -17.18
CA ASP A 223 -8.04 -11.82 -16.83
C ASP A 223 -8.80 -10.95 -15.83
N ALA A 224 -8.07 -10.22 -14.97
CA ALA A 224 -8.65 -9.12 -14.20
C ALA A 224 -8.58 -7.83 -15.01
N MET A 225 -9.72 -7.17 -15.18
CA MET A 225 -9.84 -5.88 -15.86
C MET A 225 -10.02 -4.78 -14.82
N VAL A 226 -9.32 -3.66 -14.96
CA VAL A 226 -9.44 -2.50 -14.06
C VAL A 226 -9.55 -1.21 -14.86
N GLY A 227 -10.65 -0.50 -14.71
CA GLY A 227 -10.83 0.85 -15.26
C GLY A 227 -10.35 1.92 -14.28
N VAL A 228 -9.65 2.92 -14.79
CA VAL A 228 -9.16 4.08 -14.03
C VAL A 228 -9.70 5.37 -14.64
N THR A 229 -10.02 6.35 -13.79
CA THR A 229 -10.27 7.73 -14.23
C THR A 229 -9.38 8.68 -13.44
N CYS A 230 -9.01 9.80 -14.05
CA CYS A 230 -8.21 10.84 -13.43
C CYS A 230 -8.88 12.20 -13.61
N HIS A 231 -8.78 13.05 -12.59
CA HIS A 231 -9.36 14.38 -12.56
C HIS A 231 -8.32 15.41 -12.12
N ASP A 232 -8.39 16.62 -12.66
CA ASP A 232 -7.59 17.76 -12.21
C ASP A 232 -8.13 18.34 -10.89
N ALA A 233 -7.52 19.42 -10.39
CA ALA A 233 -7.99 20.09 -9.17
C ALA A 233 -9.44 20.60 -9.27
N ALA A 234 -9.88 21.03 -10.45
CA ALA A 234 -11.24 21.50 -10.71
C ALA A 234 -12.26 20.36 -10.89
N GLY A 235 -11.80 19.09 -10.88
CA GLY A 235 -12.66 17.92 -11.06
C GLY A 235 -12.97 17.59 -12.51
N VAL A 236 -12.24 18.19 -13.46
CA VAL A 236 -12.36 17.89 -14.88
C VAL A 236 -11.58 16.62 -15.19
N PRO A 237 -12.15 15.64 -15.91
CA PRO A 237 -11.40 14.49 -16.40
C PRO A 237 -10.17 14.93 -17.18
N THR A 238 -8.98 14.51 -16.75
CA THR A 238 -7.71 14.96 -17.32
C THR A 238 -6.76 13.80 -17.53
N PRO A 239 -6.04 13.72 -18.66
CA PRO A 239 -5.00 12.72 -18.84
C PRO A 239 -3.91 12.86 -17.78
N THR A 240 -3.71 11.82 -16.95
CA THR A 240 -2.70 11.79 -15.89
C THR A 240 -2.12 10.40 -15.78
N LEU A 241 -0.84 10.33 -15.45
CA LEU A 241 -0.17 9.08 -15.09
C LEU A 241 -0.65 8.58 -13.73
N PHE A 242 -0.52 7.29 -13.48
CA PHE A 242 -0.94 6.72 -12.19
C PHE A 242 -0.19 5.42 -11.88
N THR A 243 -0.22 5.04 -10.62
CA THR A 243 0.07 3.69 -10.17
C THR A 243 -1.24 2.97 -9.86
N ALA A 244 -1.32 1.69 -10.19
CA ALA A 244 -2.46 0.86 -9.85
C ALA A 244 -2.00 -0.52 -9.39
N THR A 245 -2.66 -1.03 -8.36
CA THR A 245 -2.41 -2.35 -7.79
C THR A 245 -3.74 -3.08 -7.67
N PHE A 246 -3.80 -4.31 -8.18
CA PHE A 246 -4.89 -5.25 -7.98
C PHE A 246 -4.43 -6.36 -7.04
N THR A 247 -5.26 -6.71 -6.07
CA THR A 247 -5.04 -7.86 -5.18
C THR A 247 -6.29 -8.69 -5.01
N ASP A 248 -6.13 -10.01 -4.89
CA ASP A 248 -7.17 -10.88 -4.33
C ASP A 248 -6.55 -11.91 -3.39
N ARG A 249 -7.08 -11.93 -2.16
CA ARG A 249 -6.59 -12.70 -0.99
C ARG A 249 -5.09 -12.53 -0.71
N SER A 250 -4.46 -11.51 -1.28
CA SER A 250 -3.07 -11.10 -1.09
C SER A 250 -3.02 -9.65 -0.57
N GLY A 251 -1.88 -9.26 0.00
CA GLY A 251 -1.56 -7.86 0.29
C GLY A 251 -0.69 -7.27 -0.81
N PRO A 252 -0.52 -5.93 -0.84
CA PRO A 252 0.28 -5.26 -1.86
C PRO A 252 1.76 -5.66 -1.80
N PHE A 253 2.24 -6.20 -0.66
CA PHE A 253 3.64 -6.62 -0.48
C PHE A 253 3.94 -8.05 -0.90
N GLY A 254 2.98 -8.76 -1.51
CA GLY A 254 3.13 -10.14 -1.96
C GLY A 254 2.96 -11.17 -0.84
N THR A 255 3.60 -10.95 0.31
CA THR A 255 3.61 -11.87 1.47
C THR A 255 3.16 -11.22 2.77
N SER A 256 2.28 -10.22 2.72
CA SER A 256 1.72 -9.56 3.92
C SER A 256 1.11 -10.59 4.88
N ARG A 257 1.58 -10.56 6.13
CA ARG A 257 1.14 -11.49 7.18
C ARG A 257 -0.28 -11.14 7.59
N HIS A 258 -0.53 -9.87 7.87
CA HIS A 258 -1.86 -9.37 8.15
C HIS A 258 -2.33 -8.50 7.00
N ARG A 259 -3.54 -8.78 6.53
CA ARG A 259 -4.12 -8.08 5.40
C ARG A 259 -5.63 -8.13 5.49
N ALA A 260 -6.23 -6.98 5.25
CA ALA A 260 -7.66 -6.87 5.12
C ALA A 260 -7.99 -5.82 4.06
N TYR A 261 -9.07 -6.03 3.34
CA TYR A 261 -9.60 -5.04 2.42
C TYR A 261 -11.12 -5.05 2.41
N VAL A 262 -11.70 -3.94 1.98
CA VAL A 262 -13.13 -3.80 1.71
C VAL A 262 -13.36 -2.93 0.48
N PHE A 263 -14.42 -3.23 -0.26
CA PHE A 263 -15.13 -2.28 -1.11
C PHE A 263 -16.36 -1.77 -0.37
N ALA A 264 -16.34 -0.51 0.03
CA ALA A 264 -17.47 0.16 0.67
C ALA A 264 -18.40 0.75 -0.41
N ASN A 265 -19.41 0.00 -0.81
CA ASN A 265 -20.28 0.31 -1.94
C ASN A 265 -21.70 0.79 -1.57
N GLN A 266 -22.03 0.90 -0.28
CA GLN A 266 -23.31 1.44 0.19
C GLN A 266 -23.08 2.74 0.97
N PRO A 267 -22.85 3.87 0.28
CA PRO A 267 -22.30 5.07 0.90
C PRO A 267 -23.26 5.81 1.84
N THR A 268 -24.56 5.49 1.80
CA THR A 268 -25.60 6.08 2.68
C THR A 268 -26.16 5.11 3.72
N SER A 269 -25.78 3.82 3.67
CA SER A 269 -26.21 2.82 4.65
C SER A 269 -25.55 3.07 6.01
N ALA A 270 -26.35 3.05 7.09
CA ALA A 270 -25.84 3.29 8.44
C ALA A 270 -24.76 2.29 8.87
N SER A 271 -24.96 0.99 8.58
CA SER A 271 -23.94 -0.05 8.75
C SER A 271 -24.25 -1.27 7.89
N TYR A 272 -23.22 -1.95 7.39
CA TYR A 272 -23.35 -3.16 6.58
C TYR A 272 -22.05 -3.96 6.52
N THR A 273 -22.17 -5.22 6.12
CA THR A 273 -21.05 -6.10 5.77
C THR A 273 -20.87 -6.09 4.26
N PRO A 274 -19.70 -5.69 3.71
CA PRO A 274 -19.43 -5.78 2.27
C PRO A 274 -19.59 -7.22 1.75
N ALA A 275 -19.92 -7.40 0.48
CA ALA A 275 -20.05 -8.73 -0.11
C ALA A 275 -18.71 -9.50 -0.05
N LEU A 276 -18.75 -10.81 0.21
CA LEU A 276 -17.56 -11.63 0.43
C LEU A 276 -16.54 -11.60 -0.72
N ALA A 277 -16.98 -11.40 -1.96
CA ALA A 277 -16.07 -11.25 -3.10
C ALA A 277 -15.22 -9.97 -3.03
N TYR A 278 -15.70 -8.94 -2.33
CA TYR A 278 -15.08 -7.62 -2.23
C TYR A 278 -14.62 -7.27 -0.81
N GLN A 279 -14.42 -8.28 0.04
CA GLN A 279 -13.72 -8.12 1.30
C GLN A 279 -12.84 -9.33 1.60
N HIS A 280 -11.77 -9.07 2.34
CA HIS A 280 -10.92 -10.11 2.88
C HIS A 280 -10.40 -9.68 4.24
N ASN A 281 -10.13 -10.65 5.11
CA ASN A 281 -9.46 -10.45 6.38
C ASN A 281 -8.69 -11.74 6.71
N SER A 282 -7.37 -11.63 6.81
CA SER A 282 -6.50 -12.79 7.04
C SER A 282 -6.65 -13.42 8.43
N ALA A 283 -7.34 -12.77 9.38
CA ALA A 283 -7.70 -13.35 10.67
C ALA A 283 -9.00 -14.20 10.61
N GLY A 284 -9.66 -14.28 9.46
CA GLY A 284 -10.85 -15.13 9.24
C GLY A 284 -12.19 -14.50 9.62
N TYR A 285 -12.20 -13.22 10.01
CA TYR A 285 -13.43 -12.48 10.34
C TYR A 285 -14.02 -11.75 9.13
N SER A 286 -15.29 -11.32 9.24
CA SER A 286 -15.87 -10.37 8.27
C SER A 286 -15.58 -8.93 8.70
N ASN A 287 -15.23 -8.10 7.73
CA ASN A 287 -15.12 -6.66 7.92
C ASN A 287 -16.51 -6.02 7.85
N THR A 288 -16.71 -4.90 8.53
CA THR A 288 -17.96 -4.14 8.47
C THR A 288 -17.67 -2.67 8.21
N VAL A 289 -18.59 -1.99 7.56
CA VAL A 289 -18.55 -0.55 7.32
C VAL A 289 -19.70 0.09 8.07
N GLN A 290 -19.43 1.17 8.79
CA GLN A 290 -20.42 2.01 9.45
C GLN A 290 -20.26 3.44 8.97
N ARG A 291 -21.37 4.08 8.59
CA ARG A 291 -21.42 5.50 8.26
C ARG A 291 -21.69 6.29 9.54
N LEU A 292 -20.82 7.24 9.84
CA LEU A 292 -20.90 8.11 11.02
C LEU A 292 -21.55 9.46 10.70
N GLY A 293 -21.44 9.90 9.45
CA GLY A 293 -21.95 11.17 8.94
C GLY A 293 -21.76 11.24 7.43
N VAL A 294 -22.12 12.37 6.80
CA VAL A 294 -21.89 12.57 5.36
C VAL A 294 -20.39 12.51 5.08
N GLY A 295 -19.96 11.53 4.28
CA GLY A 295 -18.56 11.33 3.94
C GLY A 295 -17.67 10.86 5.08
N ASP A 296 -18.22 10.51 6.25
CA ASP A 296 -17.49 9.99 7.40
C ASP A 296 -17.84 8.51 7.64
N TYR A 297 -16.84 7.65 7.57
CA TYR A 297 -17.00 6.20 7.71
C TYR A 297 -15.99 5.60 8.67
N VAL A 298 -16.36 4.51 9.32
CA VAL A 298 -15.43 3.62 10.03
C VAL A 298 -15.55 2.20 9.49
N ILE A 299 -14.41 1.56 9.28
CA ILE A 299 -14.29 0.18 8.83
C ILE A 299 -13.73 -0.63 9.98
N ARG A 300 -14.52 -1.59 10.47
CA ARG A 300 -14.04 -2.54 11.48
C ARG A 300 -13.42 -3.73 10.78
N MET A 301 -12.17 -4.03 11.13
CA MET A 301 -11.40 -5.16 10.61
C MET A 301 -10.95 -6.05 11.79
N PRO A 302 -11.83 -6.91 12.32
CA PRO A 302 -11.52 -7.67 13.53
C PRO A 302 -10.27 -8.54 13.38
N GLY A 303 -9.44 -8.58 14.42
CA GLY A 303 -8.20 -9.36 14.44
C GLY A 303 -7.04 -8.76 13.63
N MET A 304 -7.19 -7.59 13.01
CA MET A 304 -6.06 -6.86 12.42
C MET A 304 -5.34 -6.01 13.47
N PRO A 305 -4.00 -6.07 13.54
CA PRO A 305 -3.20 -5.31 14.50
C PRO A 305 -2.99 -3.87 14.01
N LEU A 306 -4.03 -3.03 14.13
CA LEU A 306 -4.02 -1.64 13.65
C LEU A 306 -3.03 -0.73 14.41
N GLU A 307 -2.40 -1.22 15.48
CA GLU A 307 -1.26 -0.58 16.14
C GLU A 307 0.02 -0.62 15.29
N HIS A 308 0.06 -1.44 14.23
CA HIS A 308 1.14 -1.54 13.26
C HIS A 308 0.59 -1.41 11.83
N GLY A 309 1.47 -1.51 10.82
CA GLY A 309 1.07 -1.63 9.42
C GLY A 309 0.78 -0.29 8.73
N ILE A 310 0.10 -0.39 7.58
CA ILE A 310 -0.26 0.75 6.74
C ILE A 310 -1.67 0.59 6.19
N VAL A 311 -2.34 1.73 5.97
CA VAL A 311 -3.66 1.79 5.33
C VAL A 311 -3.57 2.57 4.03
N HIS A 312 -4.23 2.05 2.99
CA HIS A 312 -4.48 2.81 1.77
C HIS A 312 -5.97 2.87 1.45
N VAL A 313 -6.39 4.01 0.90
CA VAL A 313 -7.77 4.27 0.48
C VAL A 313 -7.74 4.85 -0.93
N THR A 314 -8.66 4.41 -1.78
CA THR A 314 -8.94 5.05 -3.07
C THR A 314 -10.44 5.14 -3.24
N ALA A 315 -10.95 6.28 -3.72
CA ALA A 315 -12.37 6.41 -4.03
C ALA A 315 -12.75 5.52 -5.22
N TYR A 316 -14.04 5.34 -5.43
CA TYR A 316 -14.59 4.55 -6.52
C TYR A 316 -15.57 5.37 -7.37
N GLY A 317 -15.73 4.99 -8.63
CA GLY A 317 -16.73 5.53 -9.54
C GLY A 317 -16.21 6.68 -10.41
N SER A 318 -17.07 7.22 -11.27
CA SER A 318 -16.70 8.20 -12.30
C SER A 318 -16.73 9.66 -11.85
N SER A 319 -17.33 9.98 -10.69
CA SER A 319 -17.37 11.35 -10.15
C SER A 319 -15.96 11.86 -9.81
N PRO A 320 -15.75 13.16 -9.58
CA PRO A 320 -14.46 13.68 -9.15
C PRO A 320 -14.24 13.63 -7.62
N ASP A 321 -15.15 12.99 -6.86
CA ASP A 321 -15.01 12.83 -5.41
C ASP A 321 -13.79 11.98 -5.04
N TYR A 322 -13.23 12.21 -3.86
CA TYR A 322 -12.06 11.49 -3.36
C TYR A 322 -12.24 11.12 -1.90
N CYS A 323 -11.51 10.09 -1.48
CA CYS A 323 -11.49 9.62 -0.10
C CYS A 323 -10.04 9.48 0.36
N LYS A 324 -9.85 9.61 1.66
CA LYS A 324 -8.53 9.51 2.31
C LYS A 324 -8.69 8.88 3.69
N VAL A 325 -7.56 8.52 4.28
CA VAL A 325 -7.53 8.07 5.67
C VAL A 325 -7.75 9.28 6.57
N TYR A 326 -8.71 9.19 7.49
CA TYR A 326 -8.83 10.16 8.57
C TYR A 326 -7.86 9.80 9.71
N ASN A 327 -8.03 8.60 10.26
CA ASN A 327 -7.16 7.97 11.26
C ASN A 327 -7.46 6.46 11.31
N TRP A 328 -6.71 5.70 12.11
CA TRP A 328 -7.09 4.37 12.54
C TRP A 328 -6.67 4.17 13.99
N TYR A 329 -7.45 3.38 14.74
CA TYR A 329 -7.15 3.07 16.15
C TYR A 329 -7.23 1.57 16.40
N PRO A 330 -6.31 1.01 17.21
CA PRO A 330 -6.42 -0.35 17.73
C PRO A 330 -7.75 -0.51 18.50
N GLY A 331 -8.64 -1.38 18.00
CA GLY A 331 -9.94 -1.67 18.62
C GLY A 331 -11.16 -0.99 17.97
N ASP A 332 -10.99 0.20 17.37
CA ASP A 332 -12.13 0.92 16.74
C ASP A 332 -12.23 0.65 15.24
N GLY A 333 -11.10 0.58 14.54
CA GLY A 333 -11.04 0.38 13.09
C GLY A 333 -10.34 1.51 12.34
N VAL A 334 -10.52 1.49 11.02
CA VAL A 334 -9.98 2.46 10.07
C VAL A 334 -11.05 3.47 9.74
N TYR A 335 -10.80 4.75 9.99
CA TYR A 335 -11.72 5.81 9.63
C TYR A 335 -11.35 6.42 8.29
N VAL A 336 -12.36 6.59 7.45
CA VAL A 336 -12.24 7.13 6.10
C VAL A 336 -13.07 8.40 5.99
N ARG A 337 -12.49 9.42 5.36
CA ARG A 337 -13.20 10.64 4.98
C ARG A 337 -13.24 10.80 3.48
N CYS A 338 -14.42 11.15 2.98
CA CYS A 338 -14.68 11.40 1.58
C CYS A 338 -15.19 12.82 1.36
N PHE A 339 -14.77 13.40 0.23
CA PHE A 339 -15.00 14.80 -0.09
C PHE A 339 -15.39 14.97 -1.56
N THR A 340 -16.22 15.99 -1.81
CA THR A 340 -16.39 16.58 -3.13
C THR A 340 -15.08 17.20 -3.63
N THR A 341 -15.02 17.53 -4.93
CA THR A 341 -13.92 18.33 -5.51
C THR A 341 -13.60 19.59 -4.71
N ALA A 342 -14.62 20.29 -4.19
CA ALA A 342 -14.45 21.52 -3.44
C ALA A 342 -13.94 21.31 -1.99
N GLY A 343 -13.86 20.06 -1.52
CA GLY A 343 -13.41 19.72 -0.17
C GLY A 343 -14.52 19.64 0.88
N SER A 344 -15.79 19.82 0.50
CA SER A 344 -16.92 19.53 1.40
C SER A 344 -17.12 18.02 1.56
N PRO A 345 -17.50 17.51 2.75
CA PRO A 345 -17.76 16.08 2.96
C PRO A 345 -18.82 15.55 1.99
N ALA A 346 -18.63 14.32 1.48
CA ALA A 346 -19.52 13.70 0.51
C ALA A 346 -19.63 12.20 0.71
N ASP A 347 -20.85 11.68 0.65
CA ASP A 347 -21.07 10.24 0.60
C ASP A 347 -20.67 9.70 -0.78
N THR A 348 -19.67 8.81 -0.81
CA THR A 348 -19.22 8.17 -2.04
C THR A 348 -18.63 6.79 -1.74
N GLN A 349 -18.46 5.99 -2.78
CA GLN A 349 -17.93 4.64 -2.64
C GLN A 349 -16.40 4.67 -2.61
N PHE A 350 -15.78 3.70 -1.95
CA PHE A 350 -14.32 3.62 -1.86
C PHE A 350 -13.82 2.20 -1.61
N ASN A 351 -12.59 1.97 -1.99
CA ASN A 351 -11.79 0.82 -1.58
C ASN A 351 -10.87 1.24 -0.44
N ALA A 352 -10.71 0.36 0.55
CA ALA A 352 -9.74 0.54 1.61
C ALA A 352 -9.05 -0.80 1.91
N ALA A 353 -7.75 -0.74 2.20
CA ALA A 353 -6.96 -1.89 2.59
C ALA A 353 -6.00 -1.56 3.73
N PHE A 354 -5.82 -2.54 4.59
CA PHE A 354 -4.81 -2.61 5.64
C PHE A 354 -3.77 -3.68 5.27
N SER A 355 -2.49 -3.43 5.54
CA SER A 355 -1.43 -4.42 5.34
C SER A 355 -0.28 -4.26 6.32
N GLU A 356 0.26 -5.39 6.75
CA GLU A 356 1.47 -5.54 7.59
C GLU A 356 2.33 -6.70 7.09
#